data_AF-V8N8X9-F1
#
_entry.id   AF-V8N8X9-F1
#
_cell.length_a   1.000
_cell.length_b   1.000
_cell.length_c   1.000
_cell.angle_alpha   90.00
_cell.angle_beta   90.00
_cell.angle_gamma   90.00
#
_symmetry.space_group_name_H-M   'P 1'
#
loop_
_entity.id
_entity.type
_entity.pdbx_description
1 polymer ?
#
loop_
_entity_poly.entity_id
_entity_poly.type
_entity_poly.pdbx_seq_one_letter_code
_entity_poly.pdbx_strand_id
1 'polypeptide(L)'
;MRGSKSANTFYQKETGQSRTRMKLNFEFLESPKYSTDEDLAEKLELFKKKYMEFDLNAQGDIDIMALKRMLEKLGAAKTHLELKKMITEITGGMRETINYRDFVSMMLGKRSAILK
;
A
#
# COMPACT_ATOMS: atom_id res chain seq x y z
N MET A 1 -24.62 13.45 29.93
CA MET A 1 -24.46 13.23 28.47
C MET A 1 -23.04 12.74 28.22
N ARG A 2 -22.83 11.42 28.03
CA ARG A 2 -21.52 10.80 27.76
C ARG A 2 -21.58 10.16 26.38
N GLY A 3 -20.94 10.78 25.40
CA GLY A 3 -20.94 10.30 24.03
C GLY A 3 -20.12 11.22 23.13
N SER A 4 -18.83 11.41 23.43
CA SER A 4 -17.93 12.14 22.52
C SER A 4 -16.43 11.89 22.73
N LYS A 5 -16.02 10.91 23.57
CA LYS A 5 -14.58 10.63 23.78
C LYS A 5 -14.02 9.56 22.82
N SER A 6 -14.80 8.57 22.39
CA SER A 6 -14.25 7.44 21.59
C SER A 6 -13.80 7.80 20.17
N ALA A 7 -14.47 8.75 19.50
CA ALA A 7 -14.03 9.17 18.17
C ALA A 7 -12.70 9.94 18.25
N ASN A 8 -12.54 10.80 19.26
CA ASN A 8 -11.35 11.64 19.41
C ASN A 8 -10.09 10.82 19.77
N THR A 9 -10.21 9.74 20.53
CA THR A 9 -9.08 8.83 20.81
C THR A 9 -8.68 7.94 19.62
N PHE A 10 -9.61 7.64 18.70
CA PHE A 10 -9.31 6.88 17.49
C PHE A 10 -8.42 7.70 16.53
N TYR A 11 -8.74 8.99 16.34
CA TYR A 11 -7.93 9.93 15.54
C TYR A 11 -6.59 10.31 16.22
N GLN A 12 -6.47 10.16 17.55
CA GLN A 12 -5.26 10.48 18.30
C GLN A 12 -4.20 9.35 18.30
N LYS A 13 -4.51 8.15 17.81
CA LYS A 13 -3.56 7.02 17.73
C LYS A 13 -2.94 6.81 16.35
N GLU A 14 -3.34 7.59 15.34
CA GLU A 14 -2.79 7.45 14.00
C GLU A 14 -1.41 8.10 13.89
N THR A 15 -0.40 7.29 13.57
CA THR A 15 0.95 7.76 13.23
C THR A 15 0.90 8.74 12.06
N GLY A 16 1.90 9.62 11.91
CA GLY A 16 1.96 10.56 10.79
C GLY A 16 1.84 9.86 9.42
N GLN A 17 2.37 8.63 9.31
CA GLN A 17 2.27 7.80 8.12
C GLN A 17 0.84 7.35 7.80
N SER A 18 0.04 7.00 8.82
CA SER A 18 -1.37 6.61 8.62
C SER A 18 -2.18 7.77 8.02
N ARG A 19 -1.95 9.00 8.51
CA ARG A 19 -2.60 10.20 7.96
C ARG A 19 -2.21 10.46 6.51
N THR A 20 -0.94 10.29 6.15
CA THR A 20 -0.47 10.44 4.77
C THR A 20 -1.11 9.42 3.84
N ARG A 21 -1.23 8.16 4.28
CA ARG A 21 -1.90 7.10 3.50
C ARG A 21 -3.40 7.38 3.32
N MET A 22 -4.06 7.90 4.36
CA MET A 22 -5.45 8.30 4.27
C MET A 22 -5.67 9.43 3.26
N LYS A 23 -4.78 10.45 3.23
CA LYS A 23 -4.81 11.50 2.20
C LYS A 23 -4.66 10.94 0.79
N LEU A 24 -3.72 10.01 0.60
CA LEU A 24 -3.55 9.35 -0.70
C LEU A 24 -4.79 8.55 -1.11
N ASN A 25 -5.45 7.85 -0.18
CA ASN A 25 -6.71 7.16 -0.48
C ASN A 25 -7.79 8.13 -0.99
N PHE A 26 -7.92 9.32 -0.40
CA PHE A 26 -8.83 10.35 -0.91
C PHE A 26 -8.47 10.79 -2.33
N GLU A 27 -7.18 11.02 -2.63
CA GLU A 27 -6.74 11.34 -4.00
C GLU A 27 -7.09 10.24 -5.01
N PHE A 28 -7.02 8.97 -4.61
CA PHE A 28 -7.43 7.86 -5.48
C PHE A 28 -8.94 7.83 -5.72
N LEU A 29 -9.75 8.11 -4.70
CA LEU A 29 -11.21 8.16 -4.78
C LEU A 29 -11.71 9.32 -5.68
N GLU A 30 -11.04 10.46 -5.63
CA GLU A 30 -11.39 11.64 -6.44
C GLU A 30 -10.86 11.55 -7.89
N SER A 31 -9.99 10.59 -8.18
CA SER A 31 -9.38 10.44 -9.49
C SER A 31 -10.40 9.90 -10.53
N PRO A 32 -10.64 10.62 -11.65
CA PRO A 32 -11.52 10.15 -12.72
C PRO A 32 -11.09 8.81 -13.33
N LYS A 33 -9.82 8.42 -13.16
CA LYS A 33 -9.28 7.16 -13.66
C LYS A 33 -9.91 5.93 -12.98
N TYR A 34 -10.33 6.07 -11.73
CA TYR A 34 -10.85 4.96 -10.91
C TYR A 34 -12.33 5.14 -10.56
N SER A 35 -13.01 6.16 -11.11
CA SER A 35 -14.39 6.52 -10.76
C SER A 35 -15.43 5.45 -11.11
N THR A 36 -15.08 4.49 -11.96
CA THR A 36 -15.97 3.38 -12.34
C THR A 36 -15.84 2.15 -11.44
N ASP A 37 -14.90 2.15 -10.49
CA ASP A 37 -14.72 1.05 -9.54
C ASP A 37 -15.57 1.31 -8.30
N GLU A 38 -16.76 0.68 -8.25
CA GLU A 38 -17.74 0.86 -7.16
C GLU A 38 -17.19 0.43 -5.78
N ASP A 39 -16.27 -0.54 -5.77
CA ASP A 39 -15.66 -1.10 -4.55
C ASP A 39 -14.33 -0.40 -4.18
N LEU A 40 -13.98 0.70 -4.85
CA LEU A 40 -12.67 1.35 -4.71
C LEU A 40 -12.35 1.72 -3.26
N ALA A 41 -13.33 2.24 -2.52
CA ALA A 41 -13.12 2.63 -1.13
C ALA A 41 -12.73 1.44 -0.24
N GLU A 42 -13.42 0.31 -0.40
CA GLU A 42 -13.13 -0.92 0.36
C GLU A 42 -11.77 -1.51 -0.03
N LYS A 43 -11.46 -1.50 -1.33
CA LYS A 43 -10.15 -1.92 -1.86
C LYS A 43 -9.01 -1.09 -1.30
N LEU A 44 -9.15 0.24 -1.27
CA LEU A 44 -8.14 1.15 -0.73
C LEU A 44 -7.91 0.94 0.76
N GLU A 45 -8.95 0.65 1.54
CA GLU A 45 -8.81 0.30 2.95
C GLU A 45 -8.13 -1.06 3.15
N LEU A 46 -8.44 -2.05 2.30
CA LEU A 46 -7.74 -3.34 2.30
C LEU A 46 -6.25 -3.18 1.93
N PHE A 47 -5.94 -2.39 0.90
CA PHE A 47 -4.58 -2.14 0.46
C PHE A 47 -3.78 -1.37 1.51
N LYS A 48 -4.38 -0.41 2.21
CA LYS A 48 -3.76 0.27 3.36
C LYS A 48 -3.34 -0.74 4.43
N LYS A 49 -4.24 -1.65 4.81
CA LYS A 49 -3.96 -2.71 5.79
C LYS A 49 -2.84 -3.63 5.31
N LYS A 50 -2.90 -4.09 4.05
CA LYS A 50 -1.87 -4.94 3.44
C LYS A 50 -0.51 -4.27 3.39
N TYR A 51 -0.46 -3.00 3.01
CA TYR A 51 0.79 -2.23 3.00
C TYR A 51 1.38 -2.10 4.41
N MET A 52 0.55 -1.91 5.43
CA MET A 52 0.99 -1.90 6.83
C MET A 52 1.54 -3.25 7.29
N GLU A 53 1.03 -4.37 6.77
CA GLU A 53 1.61 -5.69 7.02
C GLU A 53 3.00 -5.87 6.36
N PHE A 54 3.31 -5.09 5.30
CA PHE A 54 4.56 -5.21 4.53
C PHE A 54 5.64 -4.24 4.99
N ASP A 55 5.28 -3.02 5.38
CA ASP A 55 6.17 -1.99 5.96
C ASP A 55 6.48 -2.32 7.44
N LEU A 56 7.08 -3.48 7.67
CA LEU A 56 7.39 -4.04 9.00
C LEU A 56 8.35 -3.18 9.82
N ASN A 57 9.11 -2.34 9.13
CA ASN A 57 10.15 -1.48 9.67
C ASN A 57 9.65 -0.03 9.89
N ALA A 58 8.39 0.27 9.56
CA ALA A 58 7.78 1.59 9.68
C ALA A 58 8.63 2.71 9.06
N GLN A 59 9.42 2.38 8.03
CA GLN A 59 10.21 3.36 7.29
C GLN A 59 9.35 4.13 6.29
N GLY A 60 8.18 3.59 5.93
CA GLY A 60 7.19 4.25 5.08
C GLY A 60 7.14 3.70 3.66
N ASP A 61 8.20 3.04 3.21
CA ASP A 61 8.35 2.45 1.87
C ASP A 61 8.72 0.96 1.97
N ILE A 62 8.25 0.16 1.00
CA ILE A 62 8.61 -1.25 0.87
C ILE A 62 9.96 -1.35 0.15
N ASP A 63 10.99 -1.72 0.90
CA ASP A 63 12.30 -2.06 0.36
C ASP A 63 12.35 -3.50 -0.20
N ILE A 64 13.46 -3.84 -0.85
CA ILE A 64 13.68 -5.17 -1.43
C ILE A 64 13.61 -6.32 -0.41
N MET A 65 14.00 -6.06 0.84
CA MET A 65 13.99 -7.07 1.90
C MET A 65 12.57 -7.28 2.44
N ALA A 66 11.78 -6.23 2.56
CA ALA A 66 10.35 -6.29 2.88
C ALA A 66 9.59 -7.06 1.80
N LEU A 67 9.85 -6.74 0.52
CA LEU A 67 9.28 -7.47 -0.61
C LEU A 67 9.67 -8.96 -0.60
N LYS A 68 10.95 -9.27 -0.34
CA LYS A 68 11.45 -10.65 -0.20
C LYS A 68 10.70 -11.42 0.89
N ARG A 69 10.66 -10.87 2.11
CA ARG A 69 9.99 -11.50 3.26
C ARG A 69 8.50 -11.75 2.99
N MET A 70 7.83 -10.80 2.35
CA MET A 70 6.44 -10.92 1.96
C MET A 70 6.22 -12.10 1.01
N LEU A 71 6.99 -12.15 -0.07
CA LEU A 71 6.86 -13.20 -1.10
C LEU A 71 7.20 -14.58 -0.56
N GLU A 72 8.19 -14.69 0.32
CA GLU A 72 8.50 -15.93 1.05
C GLU A 72 7.33 -16.37 1.93
N LYS A 73 6.69 -15.45 2.66
CA LYS A 73 5.50 -15.75 3.49
C LYS A 73 4.30 -16.21 2.67
N LEU A 74 4.19 -15.77 1.41
CA LEU A 74 3.15 -16.19 0.47
C LEU A 74 3.51 -17.48 -0.30
N GLY A 75 4.67 -18.08 -0.04
CA GLY A 75 5.15 -19.28 -0.77
C GLY A 75 5.63 -18.99 -2.19
N ALA A 76 5.82 -17.72 -2.55
CA ALA A 76 6.18 -17.25 -3.88
C ALA A 76 7.61 -16.68 -3.89
N ALA A 77 8.57 -17.38 -3.27
CA ALA A 77 9.96 -16.91 -3.16
C ALA A 77 10.55 -16.54 -4.53
N LYS A 78 11.30 -15.43 -4.56
CA LYS A 78 11.93 -14.87 -5.77
C LYS A 78 13.42 -14.65 -5.55
N THR A 79 14.18 -14.71 -6.64
CA THR A 79 15.59 -14.34 -6.65
C THR A 79 15.77 -12.84 -6.46
N HIS A 80 16.95 -12.41 -6.01
CA HIS A 80 17.27 -10.99 -5.85
C HIS A 80 17.10 -10.19 -7.16
N LEU A 81 17.42 -10.79 -8.31
CA LEU A 81 17.27 -10.17 -9.62
C LEU A 81 15.78 -9.98 -9.99
N GLU A 82 14.93 -10.97 -9.74
CA GLU A 82 13.49 -10.85 -9.96
C GLU A 82 12.88 -9.76 -9.07
N LEU A 83 13.27 -9.70 -7.79
CA LEU A 83 12.80 -8.67 -6.87
C LEU A 83 13.17 -7.26 -7.37
N LYS A 84 14.41 -7.05 -7.82
CA LYS A 84 14.85 -5.77 -8.42
C LYS A 84 14.03 -5.40 -9.66
N LYS A 85 13.76 -6.37 -10.54
CA LYS A 85 12.93 -6.16 -11.72
C LYS A 85 11.51 -5.76 -11.35
N MET A 86 10.91 -6.43 -10.36
CA MET A 86 9.56 -6.11 -9.88
C MET A 86 9.49 -4.68 -9.34
N ILE A 87 10.45 -4.26 -8.49
CA ILE A 87 10.51 -2.88 -7.99
C ILE A 87 10.62 -1.89 -9.15
N THR A 88 11.55 -2.15 -10.08
CA THR A 88 11.76 -1.28 -11.25
C THR A 88 10.48 -1.13 -12.09
N GLU A 89 9.77 -2.23 -12.33
CA GLU A 89 8.51 -2.22 -13.10
C GLU A 89 7.43 -1.41 -12.37
N ILE A 90 7.31 -1.59 -11.06
CA ILE A 90 6.30 -0.92 -10.23
C ILE A 90 6.57 0.59 -10.11
N THR A 91 7.84 0.99 -9.93
CA THR A 91 8.23 2.39 -9.75
C THR A 91 8.47 3.14 -11.06
N GLY A 92 8.37 2.45 -12.21
CA GLY A 92 8.79 2.99 -13.50
C GLY A 92 10.29 3.30 -13.56
N GLY A 93 11.10 2.61 -12.77
CA GLY A 93 12.55 2.80 -12.68
C GLY A 93 13.00 4.08 -11.97
N MET A 94 12.08 4.83 -11.35
CA MET A 94 12.40 6.10 -10.69
C MET A 94 12.88 5.93 -9.25
N ARG A 95 12.62 4.78 -8.63
CA ARG A 95 12.91 4.48 -7.22
C ARG A 95 13.37 3.05 -7.03
N GLU A 96 14.18 2.83 -5.99
CA GLU A 96 14.60 1.50 -5.50
C GLU A 96 13.68 0.93 -4.41
N THR A 97 12.67 1.69 -4.01
CA THR A 97 11.65 1.32 -3.03
C THR A 97 10.26 1.58 -3.58
N ILE A 98 9.27 0.82 -3.11
CA ILE A 98 7.87 0.96 -3.49
C ILE A 98 7.16 1.76 -2.39
N ASN A 99 6.70 2.97 -2.71
CA ASN A 99 5.90 3.74 -1.77
C ASN A 99 4.42 3.32 -1.82
N TYR A 100 3.58 3.92 -0.96
CA TYR A 100 2.17 3.57 -0.89
C TYR A 100 1.40 3.82 -2.19
N ARG A 101 1.71 4.90 -2.91
CA ARG A 101 1.05 5.24 -4.20
C ARG A 101 1.40 4.22 -5.28
N ASP A 102 2.66 3.79 -5.34
CA ASP A 102 3.13 2.76 -6.27
C ASP A 102 2.43 1.43 -5.99
N PHE A 103 2.35 1.05 -4.71
CA PHE A 103 1.67 -0.16 -4.28
C PHE A 103 0.18 -0.16 -4.65
N VAL A 104 -0.55 0.92 -4.35
CA VAL A 104 -1.98 1.02 -4.71
C VAL A 104 -2.17 1.00 -6.23
N SER A 105 -1.32 1.72 -6.97
CA SER A 105 -1.38 1.75 -8.44
C SER A 105 -1.14 0.36 -9.05
N MET A 106 -0.22 -0.41 -8.47
CA MET A 106 0.03 -1.80 -8.84
C MET A 106 -1.20 -2.68 -8.54
N MET A 107 -1.79 -2.57 -7.34
CA MET A 107 -2.93 -3.41 -6.91
C MET A 107 -4.22 -3.12 -7.67
N LEU A 108 -4.42 -1.87 -8.12
CA LEU A 108 -5.53 -1.48 -9.00
C LEU A 108 -5.26 -1.76 -10.49
N GLY A 109 -4.02 -2.11 -10.85
CA GLY A 109 -3.62 -2.37 -12.22
C GLY A 109 -4.21 -3.68 -12.76
N LYS A 110 -4.56 -3.70 -14.05
CA LYS A 110 -5.08 -4.90 -14.75
C LYS A 110 -4.13 -6.10 -14.75
N ARG A 111 -2.87 -5.90 -14.35
CA ARG A 111 -1.83 -6.91 -14.20
C ARG A 111 -1.20 -6.74 -12.82
N SER A 112 -1.86 -7.22 -11.76
CA SER A 112 -1.20 -7.38 -10.46
C SER A 112 0.01 -8.28 -10.63
N ALA A 113 1.21 -7.68 -10.62
CA ALA A 113 2.48 -8.40 -10.83
C ALA A 113 2.84 -9.32 -9.65
N ILE A 114 2.17 -9.18 -8.51
CA ILE A 114 2.53 -9.80 -7.23
C ILE A 114 1.57 -10.93 -6.81
N LEU A 115 0.31 -10.92 -7.27
CA LEU A 115 -0.75 -11.80 -6.77
C LEU A 115 -1.45 -12.57 -7.91
N LYS A 116 -0.70 -13.44 -8.60
CA LYS A 116 -1.26 -14.48 -9.46
C LYS A 116 -0.93 -15.85 -8.90
#